data_AF-A0A352JPP4-F1
#
_entry.id   AF-A0A352JPP4-F1
#
_cell.length_a   1.000
_cell.length_b   1.000
_cell.length_c   1.000
_cell.angle_alpha   90.00
_cell.angle_beta   90.00
_cell.angle_gamma   90.00
#
_symmetry.space_group_name_H-M   'P 1'
#
loop_
_entity.id
_entity.type
_entity.pdbx_description
1 polymer ?
#
loop_
_entity_poly.entity_id
_entity_poly.type
_entity_poly.pdbx_seq_one_letter_code
_entity_poly.pdbx_strand_id
1 'polypeptide(L)'
;MEEPKKRLEDVIPNEYEAVLLAAKLARKINVRRGIQKEQTAVEDLGRLDQRKVTTAALDELISGKVKFERKSKSPDEEAFDLT
;
A
#
# COMPACT_ATOMS: atom_id res chain seq x y z
N MET A 1 -1.67 -9.93 -22.18
CA MET A 1 -3.07 -9.66 -21.83
C MET A 1 -3.04 -8.79 -20.60
N GLU A 2 -3.52 -7.55 -20.71
CA GLU A 2 -3.63 -6.62 -19.58
C GLU A 2 -4.88 -7.04 -18.81
N GLU A 3 -4.72 -7.50 -17.56
CA GLU A 3 -5.87 -7.87 -16.73
C GLU A 3 -6.74 -6.63 -16.48
N PRO A 4 -8.08 -6.75 -16.53
CA PRO A 4 -8.95 -5.61 -16.23
C PRO A 4 -8.67 -5.13 -14.81
N LYS A 5 -8.30 -3.85 -14.66
CA LYS A 5 -8.11 -3.23 -13.34
C LYS A 5 -9.42 -3.33 -12.55
N LYS A 6 -9.42 -4.17 -11.52
CA LYS A 6 -10.50 -4.25 -10.53
C LYS A 6 -10.70 -2.88 -9.88
N ARG A 7 -11.91 -2.58 -9.39
CA ARG A 7 -12.09 -1.37 -8.59
C ARG A 7 -11.51 -1.62 -7.21
N LEU A 8 -11.06 -0.55 -6.54
CA LEU A 8 -10.54 -0.66 -5.18
C LEU A 8 -11.60 -1.22 -4.22
N GLU A 9 -12.86 -0.83 -4.43
CA GLU A 9 -14.04 -1.31 -3.69
C GLU A 9 -14.22 -2.84 -3.78
N ASP A 10 -13.83 -3.46 -4.90
CA ASP A 10 -13.93 -4.91 -5.11
C ASP A 10 -12.89 -5.69 -4.29
N VAL A 11 -11.77 -5.03 -3.94
CA VAL A 11 -10.66 -5.63 -3.18
C VAL A 11 -10.78 -5.30 -1.69
N ILE A 12 -11.15 -4.06 -1.38
CA ILE A 12 -11.28 -3.55 -0.02
C ILE A 12 -12.64 -2.83 0.09
N PRO A 13 -13.70 -3.54 0.53
CA PRO A 13 -15.05 -2.97 0.57
C PRO A 13 -15.20 -1.79 1.53
N ASN A 14 -14.33 -1.68 2.55
CA ASN A 14 -14.37 -0.59 3.52
C ASN A 14 -13.41 0.53 3.08
N GLU A 15 -13.96 1.69 2.74
CA GLU A 15 -13.21 2.84 2.22
C GLU A 15 -12.14 3.35 3.20
N TYR A 16 -12.45 3.39 4.51
CA TYR A 16 -11.49 3.81 5.53
C TYR A 16 -10.35 2.81 5.70
N GLU A 17 -10.66 1.51 5.66
CA GLU A 17 -9.65 0.45 5.65
C GLU A 17 -8.76 0.58 4.41
N ALA A 18 -9.34 0.87 3.25
CA ALA A 18 -8.61 1.06 2.00
C ALA A 18 -7.60 2.20 2.12
N VAL A 19 -7.99 3.33 2.73
CA VAL A 19 -7.09 4.45 3.02
C VAL A 19 -5.94 4.02 3.93
N LEU A 20 -6.26 3.32 5.03
CA LEU A 20 -5.24 2.87 5.98
C LEU A 20 -4.24 1.89 5.35
N LEU A 21 -4.74 0.93 4.55
CA LEU A 21 -3.91 -0.04 3.85
C LEU A 21 -3.03 0.62 2.78
N ALA A 22 -3.61 1.51 1.97
CA ALA A 22 -2.87 2.26 0.95
C ALA A 22 -1.78 3.12 1.58
N ALA A 23 -2.07 3.80 2.69
CA ALA A 23 -1.08 4.61 3.41
C ALA A 23 0.06 3.76 4.00
N LYS A 24 -0.26 2.62 4.62
CA LYS A 24 0.74 1.68 5.15
C LYS A 24 1.64 1.14 4.03
N LEU A 25 1.05 0.75 2.90
CA LEU A 25 1.80 0.23 1.76
C LEU A 25 2.66 1.32 1.11
N ALA A 26 2.14 2.53 0.94
CA ALA A 26 2.89 3.66 0.40
C ALA A 26 4.14 3.97 1.25
N ARG A 27 4.05 3.90 2.59
CA ARG A 27 5.22 4.05 3.47
C ARG A 27 6.26 2.96 3.23
N LYS A 28 5.84 1.69 3.11
CA LYS A 28 6.74 0.57 2.79
C LYS A 28 7.43 0.75 1.43
N ILE A 29 6.68 1.15 0.41
CA ILE A 29 7.21 1.44 -0.92
C ILE A 29 8.22 2.58 -0.84
N ASN A 30 7.92 3.64 -0.10
CA ASN A 30 8.82 4.78 0.04
C ASN A 30 10.16 4.39 0.69
N VAL A 31 10.12 3.61 1.78
CA VAL A 31 11.34 3.08 2.43
C VAL A 31 12.15 2.24 1.45
N ARG A 32 11.51 1.29 0.75
CA ARG A 32 12.18 0.45 -0.26
C ARG A 32 12.82 1.28 -1.36
N ARG A 33 12.13 2.31 -1.87
CA ARG A 33 12.65 3.21 -2.90
C ARG A 33 13.80 4.08 -2.39
N GLY A 34 13.78 4.48 -1.12
CA GLY A 34 14.90 5.20 -0.49
C GLY A 34 16.18 4.37 -0.54
N ILE A 35 16.11 3.14 -0.04
CA ILE A 35 17.22 2.17 -0.08
C ILE A 35 17.68 1.93 -1.52
N GLN A 36 16.74 1.73 -2.44
CA GLN A 36 17.07 1.52 -3.85
C GLN A 36 17.80 2.72 -4.46
N LYS A 37 17.35 3.96 -4.18
CA LYS A 37 18.00 5.18 -4.67
C LYS A 37 19.42 5.34 -4.15
N GLU A 38 19.66 5.03 -2.88
CA GLU A 38 21.00 5.08 -2.28
C GLU A 38 21.97 4.07 -2.93
N GLN A 39 21.45 2.97 -3.45
CA GLN A 39 22.23 1.90 -4.09
C GLN A 39 22.32 2.03 -5.63
N THR A 40 21.59 2.98 -6.23
CA THR A 40 21.52 3.14 -7.68
C THR A 40 22.48 4.22 -8.15
N ALA A 41 23.23 3.96 -9.22
CA ALA A 41 24.09 4.95 -9.86
C ALA A 41 23.28 6.16 -10.34
N VAL A 42 23.89 7.36 -10.37
CA VAL A 42 23.18 8.60 -10.69
C VAL A 42 22.57 8.56 -12.09
N GLU A 43 23.26 7.94 -13.04
CA GLU A 43 22.81 7.79 -14.44
C GLU A 43 21.56 6.90 -14.56
N ASP A 44 21.36 5.99 -13.60
CA ASP A 44 20.26 5.02 -13.59
C ASP A 44 19.05 5.48 -12.77
N LEU A 45 19.12 6.60 -12.04
CA LEU A 45 18.01 7.11 -11.22
C LEU A 45 16.74 7.37 -12.04
N GLY A 46 16.88 7.73 -13.32
CA GLY A 46 15.77 7.95 -14.24
C GLY A 46 14.98 6.67 -14.58
N ARG A 47 15.57 5.49 -14.38
CA ARG A 47 14.93 4.19 -14.66
C ARG A 47 14.04 3.71 -13.51
N LEU A 48 14.14 4.32 -12.33
CA LEU A 48 13.30 3.98 -11.18
C LEU A 48 11.86 4.47 -11.38
N ASP A 49 10.89 3.80 -10.75
CA ASP A 49 9.49 4.19 -10.79
C ASP A 49 9.28 5.58 -10.14
N GLN A 50 9.00 6.58 -10.97
CA GLN A 50 8.82 7.98 -10.58
C GLN A 50 7.41 8.32 -10.11
N ARG A 51 6.44 7.40 -10.23
CA ARG A 51 5.06 7.66 -9.79
C ARG A 51 5.03 7.97 -8.30
N LYS A 52 4.05 8.76 -7.86
CA LYS A 52 3.85 8.98 -6.42
C LYS A 52 3.65 7.65 -5.71
N VAL A 53 4.24 7.50 -4.53
CA VAL A 53 4.23 6.22 -3.76
C VAL A 53 2.81 5.76 -3.43
N THR A 54 1.87 6.70 -3.30
CA THR A 54 0.44 6.43 -3.11
C THR A 54 -0.21 5.83 -4.35
N THR A 55 0.08 6.35 -5.54
CA THR A 55 -0.38 5.79 -6.81
C THR A 55 0.14 4.38 -7.02
N ALA A 56 1.43 4.15 -6.75
CA ALA A 56 2.01 2.81 -6.82
C ALA A 56 1.37 1.85 -5.81
N ALA A 57 1.10 2.30 -4.58
CA ALA A 57 0.42 1.49 -3.57
C ALA A 57 -1.00 1.10 -4.00
N LEU A 58 -1.79 2.03 -4.54
CA LEU A 58 -3.14 1.75 -5.02
C LEU A 58 -3.13 0.73 -6.17
N ASP A 59 -2.21 0.88 -7.13
CA ASP A 59 -2.05 -0.08 -8.22
C ASP A 59 -1.69 -1.47 -7.69
N GLU A 60 -0.76 -1.59 -6.73
CA GLU A 60 -0.38 -2.89 -6.15
C GLU A 60 -1.51 -3.55 -5.34
N LEU A 61 -2.39 -2.76 -4.70
CA LEU A 61 -3.58 -3.25 -4.01
C LEU A 61 -4.62 -3.75 -5.01
N ILE A 62 -4.95 -2.94 -6.02
CA ILE A 62 -5.93 -3.28 -7.06
C ILE A 62 -5.49 -4.52 -7.85
N SER A 63 -4.20 -4.62 -8.16
CA SER A 63 -3.65 -5.76 -8.90
C SER A 63 -3.52 -7.03 -8.04
N GLY A 64 -3.85 -6.99 -6.75
CA GLY A 64 -3.68 -8.12 -5.83
C GLY A 64 -2.23 -8.57 -5.63
N LYS A 65 -1.25 -7.72 -5.99
CA LYS A 65 0.18 -8.04 -5.83
C LYS A 65 0.58 -8.10 -4.36
N VAL A 66 -0.19 -7.45 -3.49
CA VAL A 66 0.00 -7.44 -2.05
C VAL A 66 -1.22 -8.05 -1.37
N LYS A 67 -0.98 -9.00 -0.47
CA LYS A 67 -2.00 -9.56 0.43
C LYS A 67 -1.94 -8.84 1.78
N PHE A 68 -3.10 -8.65 2.40
CA PHE A 68 -3.22 -8.10 3.75
C PHE A 68 -4.13 -9.01 4.58
N GLU A 69 -3.82 -9.11 5.86
CA GLU A 69 -4.61 -9.88 6.82
C GLU A 69 -5.33 -8.92 7.76
N ARG A 70 -6.60 -9.22 8.03
CA ARG A 70 -7.34 -8.61 9.12
C ARG A 70 -7.03 -9.40 10.37
N LYS A 71 -6.38 -8.78 11.36
CA LYS A 71 -6.36 -9.38 12.70
C LYS A 71 -7.79 -9.45 13.19
N SER A 72 -8.29 -10.65 13.46
CA SER A 72 -9.48 -10.82 14.27
C SER A 72 -9.15 -10.26 15.65
N LYS A 73 -9.81 -9.16 16.05
CA LYS A 73 -9.65 -8.62 17.39
C LYS A 73 -10.01 -9.71 18.41
N SER A 74 -9.12 -10.02 19.34
CA SER A 74 -9.51 -10.69 20.57
C SER A 74 -10.37 -9.71 21.41
N PRO A 75 -11.37 -10.19 22.16
CA PRO A 75 -12.27 -9.34 22.96
C PRO A 75 -11.57 -8.40 23.94
N ASP A 76 -10.33 -8.69 24.32
CA ASP A 76 -9.62 -8.01 25.41
C ASP A 76 -9.05 -6.62 25.04
N GLU A 77 -9.22 -6.14 23.81
CA GLU A 77 -8.73 -4.81 23.36
C GLU A 77 -9.78 -3.69 23.47
N GLU A 78 -10.98 -3.97 23.99
CA GLU A 78 -12.04 -2.98 24.21
C GLU A 78 -11.91 -2.30 25.58
N ALA A 79 -10.95 -1.38 25.70
CA ALA A 79 -11.01 -0.33 26.72
C ALA A 79 -10.31 0.93 26.21
N PHE A 80 -10.96 1.63 25.29
CA PHE A 80 -10.72 3.06 25.12
C PHE A 80 -12.08 3.76 25.21
N ASP A 81 -12.51 3.95 26.45
CA ASP A 81 -13.67 4.75 26.79
C ASP A 81 -13.28 6.22 26.60
N LEU A 82 -13.89 6.88 25.63
CA LEU A 82 -13.82 8.33 25.43
C LEU A 82 -15.11 8.93 25.97
N THR A 83 -15.32 8.77 27.27
CA THR A 83 -16.28 9.54 28.06
C THR A 83 -15.62 10.79 28.64
#